data_AF-A0A2V8QWP0-F1
#
_entry.id   AF-A0A2V8QWP0-F1
#
_cell.length_a   1.000
_cell.length_b   1.000
_cell.length_c   1.000
_cell.angle_alpha   90.00
_cell.angle_beta   90.00
_cell.angle_gamma   90.00
#
_symmetry.space_group_name_H-M   'P 1'
#
loop_
_entity.id
_entity.type
_entity.pdbx_description
1 polymer ?
#
loop_
_entity_poly.entity_id
_entity_poly.type
_entity_poly.pdbx_seq_one_letter_code
_entity_poly.pdbx_strand_id
1 'polypeptide(L)' 'REVIVLRDIEGLSYEEVALALEINVGTVKSRLSRGRAELRRRLEGSL' A
#
# COMPACT_ATOMS: atom_id res chain seq x y z
N ARG A 1 2.78 -5.69 1.16
CA ARG A 1 3.77 -4.96 1.98
C ARG A 1 4.49 -3.91 1.15
N GLU A 2 5.17 -4.29 0.06
CA GLU A 2 5.91 -3.38 -0.84
C GLU A 2 5.11 -2.15 -1.29
N VAL A 3 3.85 -2.34 -1.72
CA VAL A 3 2.96 -1.24 -2.15
C VAL A 3 2.81 -0.14 -1.08
N ILE A 4 2.74 -0.51 0.21
CA ILE A 4 2.65 0.48 1.31
C ILE A 4 3.98 1.18 1.51
N VAL A 5 5.10 0.44 1.46
CA VAL A 5 6.43 1.04 1.62
C VAL A 5 6.66 2.08 0.52
N LEU A 6 6.49 1.68 -0.75
CA LEU A 6 6.74 2.56 -1.88
C LEU A 6 5.81 3.79 -1.87
N ARG A 7 4.54 3.64 -1.48
CA ARG A 7 3.59 4.76 -1.46
C ARG A 7 3.72 5.63 -0.21
N ASP A 8 3.60 5.02 0.97
CA ASP A 8 3.40 5.72 2.23
C ASP A 8 4.73 6.09 2.92
N ILE A 9 5.86 5.45 2.53
CA ILE A 9 7.21 5.75 3.06
C ILE A 9 8.06 6.47 2.00
N GLU A 10 8.19 5.88 0.81
CA GLU A 10 9.04 6.43 -0.26
C GLU A 10 8.33 7.52 -1.09
N GLY A 11 7.02 7.69 -0.93
CA GLY A 11 6.26 8.80 -1.54
C GLY A 11 5.89 8.64 -3.01
N LEU A 12 6.16 7.50 -3.65
CA LEU A 12 5.86 7.26 -5.07
C LEU A 12 4.36 7.41 -5.36
N SER A 13 3.99 7.94 -6.52
CA SER A 13 2.61 7.94 -7.04
C SER A 13 2.08 6.52 -7.29
N TYR A 14 0.77 6.37 -7.51
CA TYR A 14 0.19 5.04 -7.77
C TYR A 14 0.68 4.46 -9.10
N GLU A 15 0.92 5.32 -10.08
CA GLU A 15 1.44 5.01 -11.40
C GLU A 15 2.90 4.55 -11.31
N GLU A 16 3.74 5.23 -10.53
CA GLU A 16 5.13 4.81 -10.29
C GLU A 16 5.20 3.48 -9.53
N VAL A 17 4.34 3.27 -8.54
CA VAL A 17 4.26 1.97 -7.84
C VAL A 17 3.77 0.86 -8.77
N ALA A 18 2.80 1.15 -9.62
CA ALA A 18 2.29 0.21 -10.63
C ALA A 18 3.41 -0.21 -11.59
N LEU A 19 4.19 0.74 -12.08
CA LEU A 19 5.35 0.51 -12.94
C LEU A 19 6.43 -0.30 -12.23
N ALA A 20 6.84 0.12 -11.02
CA ALA A 20 7.93 -0.50 -10.26
C ALA A 20 7.65 -1.96 -9.87
N LEU A 21 6.37 -2.33 -9.72
CA LEU A 21 5.95 -3.68 -9.33
C LEU A 21 5.31 -4.49 -10.47
N GLU A 22 5.28 -3.95 -11.69
CA GLU A 22 4.66 -4.55 -12.87
C GLU A 22 3.21 -5.02 -12.63
N ILE A 23 2.42 -4.18 -11.96
CA ILE A 23 1.00 -4.43 -11.68
C ILE A 23 0.13 -3.26 -12.15
N ASN A 24 -1.16 -3.48 -12.37
CA ASN A 24 -2.05 -2.38 -12.70
C ASN A 24 -2.35 -1.47 -11.48
N VAL A 25 -2.67 -0.19 -11.76
CA VAL A 25 -3.01 0.81 -10.74
C VAL A 25 -4.21 0.38 -9.86
N GLY A 26 -5.17 -0.36 -10.39
CA GLY A 26 -6.28 -0.92 -9.61
C GLY A 26 -5.80 -1.89 -8.51
N THR A 27 -4.76 -2.67 -8.82
CA THR A 27 -4.12 -3.61 -7.89
C THR A 27 -3.36 -2.84 -6.81
N VAL A 28 -2.66 -1.74 -7.17
CA VAL A 28 -2.04 -0.82 -6.21
C VAL A 28 -3.08 -0.32 -5.20
N LYS A 29 -4.19 0.26 -5.70
CA LYS A 29 -5.28 0.78 -4.85
C LYS A 29 -5.85 -0.28 -3.92
N SER A 30 -6.13 -1.49 -4.44
CA SER A 30 -6.72 -2.56 -3.63
C SER A 30 -5.73 -3.13 -2.59
N ARG A 31 -4.44 -3.25 -2.93
CA ARG A 31 -3.38 -3.68 -1.99
C ARG A 31 -3.15 -2.63 -0.89
N LEU A 32 -3.18 -1.34 -1.23
CA LEU A 32 -3.11 -0.24 -0.24
C LEU A 32 -4.29 -0.28 0.73
N SER A 33 -5.51 -0.41 0.23
CA SER A 33 -6.72 -0.49 1.06
C SER A 33 -6.64 -1.64 2.05
N ARG A 34 -6.37 -2.87 1.57
CA ARG A 34 -6.25 -4.06 2.42
C ARG A 34 -5.11 -3.94 3.43
N GLY A 35 -3.94 -3.48 2.98
CA GLY A 35 -2.77 -3.37 3.86
C GLY A 35 -2.93 -2.31 4.95
N ARG A 36 -3.55 -1.16 4.64
CA ARG A 36 -3.84 -0.14 5.66
C ARG A 36 -4.94 -0.56 6.63
N ALA A 37 -5.94 -1.30 6.16
CA ALA A 37 -6.95 -1.89 7.04
C ALA A 37 -6.33 -2.89 8.03
N GLU A 38 -5.39 -3.73 7.56
CA GLU A 38 -4.64 -4.64 8.42
C GLU A 38 -3.74 -3.89 9.42
N LEU A 39 -3.02 -2.86 8.96
CA LEU A 39 -2.21 -2.03 9.85
C LEU A 39 -3.06 -1.39 10.94
N ARG A 40 -4.22 -0.82 10.57
CA ARG A 40 -5.16 -0.24 11.51
C ARG A 40 -5.61 -1.25 12.56
N ARG A 41 -6.06 -2.44 12.15
CA ARG A 41 -6.47 -3.51 13.10
C ARG A 41 -5.38 -3.86 14.10
N ARG A 42 -4.12 -3.93 13.65
CA ARG A 42 -2.99 -4.23 14.53
C ARG A 42 -2.74 -3.12 15.55
N LEU A 43 -2.84 -1.86 15.11
CA LEU A 43 -2.65 -0.70 16.00
C LEU A 43 -3.82 -0.55 16.98
N GLU A 44 -5.05 -0.79 16.54
CA GLU A 44 -6.26 -0.79 17.39
C GLU A 44 -6.23 -1.91 18.43
N GLY A 45 -5.71 -3.09 18.11
CA GLY A 45 -5.53 -4.19 19.06
C GLY A 45 -4.27 -4.08 19.94
N SER A 46 -3.46 -3.03 19.75
CA SER A 46 -2.23 -2.76 20.52
C SER A 46 -2.36 -1.56 21.48
N LEU A 47 -3.57 -0.99 21.58
CA LEU A 47 -3.97 0.09 22.48
C LEU A 47 -5.06 -0.41 23.43
#